data_AF-A0A091DTP1-F1
#
_entry.id   AF-A0A091DTP1-F1
#
_cell.length_a   1.000
_cell.length_b   1.000
_cell.length_c   1.000
_cell.angle_alpha   90.00
_cell.angle_beta   90.00
_cell.angle_gamma   90.00
#
_symmetry.space_group_name_H-M   'P 1'
#
loop_
_entity.id
_entity.type
_entity.pdbx_description
1 polymer ?
#
loop_
_entity_poly.entity_id
_entity_poly.type
_entity_poly.pdbx_seq_one_letter_code
_entity_poly.pdbx_strand_id
1 'polypeptide(L)'
;MLRVVEPYVTWGFPNSKSVRELILKRGQVKVRDRTFPLTDNTVIEEHLGKFGVICLEDIIHEMAFPGKHFQTIFCFLCPFRLSVAQHTTKNRAGFLKEMGSPGYWGECINQFICQLN
;
A
#
# COMPACT_ATOMS: atom_id res chain seq x y z
N MET A 1 -8.96 17.65 -3.77
CA MET A 1 -7.51 17.35 -3.63
C MET A 1 -6.99 16.49 -4.77
N LEU A 2 -7.58 15.31 -5.04
CA LEU A 2 -7.09 14.38 -6.09
C LEU A 2 -7.06 14.97 -7.52
N ARG A 3 -8.04 15.79 -7.91
CA ARG A 3 -8.07 16.44 -9.24
C ARG A 3 -6.87 17.36 -9.53
N VAL A 4 -6.25 17.92 -8.49
CA VAL A 4 -5.10 18.84 -8.65
C VAL A 4 -3.81 18.05 -8.90
N VAL A 5 -3.70 16.88 -8.28
CA VAL A 5 -2.53 16.00 -8.39
C VAL A 5 -2.69 14.95 -9.49
N GLU A 6 -3.84 14.92 -10.17
CA GLU A 6 -4.19 13.99 -11.24
C GLU A 6 -3.10 13.79 -12.31
N PRO A 7 -2.35 14.82 -12.78
CA PRO A 7 -1.28 14.59 -13.76
C PRO A 7 -0.04 13.88 -13.20
N TYR A 8 0.05 13.72 -11.87
CA TYR A 8 1.20 13.11 -11.20
C TYR A 8 0.88 11.77 -10.53
N VAL A 9 -0.40 11.47 -10.27
CA VAL A 9 -0.79 10.29 -9.52
C VAL A 9 -1.85 9.47 -10.25
N THR A 10 -1.69 8.16 -10.17
CA THR A 10 -2.70 7.20 -10.59
C THR A 10 -3.41 6.68 -9.36
N TRP A 11 -4.74 6.65 -9.37
CA TRP A 11 -5.54 6.22 -8.23
C TRP A 11 -6.78 5.43 -8.68
N GLY A 12 -7.27 4.57 -7.79
CA GLY A 12 -8.34 3.63 -8.08
C GLY A 12 -8.73 2.83 -6.84
N PHE A 13 -9.53 1.79 -7.04
CA PHE A 13 -10.05 0.95 -5.97
C PHE A 13 -9.25 -0.37 -5.87
N PRO A 14 -8.47 -0.56 -4.79
CA PRO A 14 -7.74 -1.80 -4.59
C PRO A 14 -8.68 -2.93 -4.14
N ASN A 15 -8.39 -4.16 -4.57
CA ASN A 15 -9.01 -5.38 -4.08
C ASN A 15 -8.33 -5.83 -2.77
N SER A 16 -9.05 -6.54 -1.91
CA SER A 16 -8.52 -7.14 -0.68
C SER A 16 -7.25 -7.98 -0.92
N LYS A 17 -7.19 -8.70 -2.05
CA LYS A 17 -5.99 -9.44 -2.47
C LYS A 17 -4.78 -8.53 -2.71
N SER A 18 -4.98 -7.40 -3.41
CA SER A 18 -3.92 -6.44 -3.70
C SER A 18 -3.43 -5.75 -2.43
N VAL A 19 -4.35 -5.38 -1.53
CA VAL A 19 -4.05 -4.80 -0.21
C VAL A 19 -3.21 -5.77 0.62
N ARG A 20 -3.64 -7.03 0.71
CA ARG A 20 -2.92 -8.09 1.41
C ARG A 20 -1.49 -8.27 0.88
N GLU A 21 -1.34 -8.38 -0.43
CA GLU A 21 -0.04 -8.55 -1.07
C GLU A 21 0.91 -7.36 -0.83
N LEU A 22 0.39 -6.13 -0.83
CA LEU A 22 1.17 -4.93 -0.55
C LEU A 22 1.65 -4.87 0.90
N ILE A 23 0.75 -5.13 1.85
CA ILE A 23 1.08 -5.10 3.27
C ILE A 23 2.05 -6.25 3.61
N LEU A 24 1.84 -7.44 3.06
CA LEU A 24 2.69 -8.59 3.35
C LEU A 24 4.12 -8.42 2.79
N LYS A 25 4.28 -7.93 1.56
CA LYS A 25 5.60 -7.83 0.93
C LYS A 25 6.33 -6.53 1.24
N ARG A 26 5.59 -5.43 1.44
CA ARG A 26 6.14 -4.07 1.53
C ARG A 26 5.67 -3.31 2.77
N GLY A 27 4.89 -3.94 3.64
CA GLY A 27 4.45 -3.38 4.91
C GLY A 27 5.64 -3.00 5.79
N GLN A 28 5.71 -1.70 6.07
CA GLN A 28 6.68 -1.12 6.97
C GLN A 28 5.94 -0.19 7.93
N VAL A 29 6.39 -0.15 9.18
CA VAL A 29 5.82 0.72 10.22
C VAL A 29 6.90 1.63 10.76
N LYS A 30 6.50 2.87 11.08
CA LYS A 30 7.41 3.85 11.69
C LYS A 30 7.21 3.85 13.19
N VAL A 31 8.16 3.29 13.94
CA VAL A 31 8.16 3.27 15.41
C VAL A 31 9.39 4.00 15.92
N ARG A 32 9.21 5.04 16.73
CA ARG A 32 10.29 5.84 17.35
C ARG A 32 11.35 6.29 16.34
N ASP A 33 10.88 6.82 15.22
CA ASP A 33 11.68 7.29 14.07
C ASP A 33 12.47 6.22 13.29
N ARG A 34 12.36 4.95 13.68
CA ARG A 34 12.92 3.82 12.94
C ARG A 34 11.83 3.10 12.17
N THR A 35 12.22 2.56 11.01
CA THR A 35 11.31 1.80 10.15
C THR A 35 11.52 0.31 10.40
N PHE A 36 10.45 -0.39 10.74
CA PHE A 36 10.47 -1.84 10.97
C PHE A 36 9.56 -2.54 9.96
N PRO A 37 9.96 -3.73 9.46
CA PRO A 37 9.06 -4.55 8.67
C PRO A 37 7.93 -5.09 9.56
N LEU A 38 6.75 -5.24 8.97
CA LEU A 38 5.54 -5.80 9.60
C LEU A 38 5.61 -7.32 9.77
N THR A 39 6.73 -7.84 10.26
CA THR A 39 6.93 -9.29 10.40
C THR A 39 6.49 -9.80 11.77
N ASP A 40 6.56 -8.94 12.80
CA ASP A 40 6.35 -9.35 14.18
C ASP A 40 5.03 -8.79 14.73
N ASN A 41 4.12 -9.69 15.11
CA ASN A 41 2.81 -9.32 15.66
C ASN A 41 2.94 -8.64 17.03
N THR A 42 4.03 -8.85 17.78
CA THR A 42 4.20 -8.20 19.09
C THR A 42 4.34 -6.69 18.96
N VAL A 43 5.00 -6.21 17.90
CA VAL A 43 5.17 -4.77 17.63
C VAL A 43 3.81 -4.14 17.28
N ILE A 44 2.97 -4.88 16.54
CA ILE A 44 1.63 -4.46 16.16
C ILE A 44 0.76 -4.36 17.42
N GLU A 45 0.73 -5.40 18.24
CA GLU A 45 -0.08 -5.46 19.46
C GLU A 45 0.34 -4.37 20.47
N GLU A 46 1.64 -4.11 20.64
CA GLU A 46 2.13 -3.06 21.56
C GLU A 46 1.62 -1.66 21.17
N HIS A 47 1.54 -1.36 19.87
CA HIS A 47 1.18 -0.02 19.38
C HIS A 47 -0.32 0.12 19.10
N LEU A 48 -0.94 -0.91 18.53
CA LEU A 48 -2.31 -0.89 18.02
C LEU A 48 -3.28 -1.77 18.83
N GLY A 49 -2.81 -2.53 19.82
CA GLY A 49 -3.67 -3.37 20.66
C GLY A 49 -4.77 -2.60 21.39
N LYS A 50 -4.54 -1.31 21.68
CA LYS A 50 -5.57 -0.39 22.24
C LYS A 50 -6.76 -0.16 21.30
N PHE A 51 -6.57 -0.36 20.00
CA PHE A 51 -7.59 -0.22 18.96
C PHE A 51 -8.19 -1.58 18.56
N GLY A 52 -7.84 -2.66 19.26
CA GLY A 52 -8.30 -4.02 18.95
C GLY A 52 -7.60 -4.67 17.75
N VAL A 53 -6.47 -4.12 17.30
CA VAL A 53 -5.65 -4.66 16.21
C VAL A 53 -4.51 -5.45 16.85
N ILE A 54 -4.56 -6.77 16.74
CA ILE A 54 -3.62 -7.69 17.41
C ILE A 54 -2.66 -8.27 16.37
N CYS A 55 -3.17 -8.55 15.17
CA CYS A 55 -2.42 -9.23 14.13
C CYS A 55 -2.34 -8.41 12.83
N LEU A 56 -1.41 -8.81 11.96
CA LEU A 56 -1.31 -8.26 10.61
C LEU A 56 -2.59 -8.43 9.77
N GLU A 57 -3.36 -9.50 10.01
CA GLU A 57 -4.63 -9.73 9.30
C GLU A 57 -5.69 -8.69 9.68
N ASP A 58 -5.70 -8.21 10.93
CA ASP A 58 -6.60 -7.13 11.38
C ASP A 58 -6.28 -5.81 10.65
N ILE A 59 -4.99 -5.54 10.40
CA ILE A 59 -4.53 -4.40 9.60
C ILE A 59 -5.04 -4.53 8.15
N ILE A 60 -4.89 -5.71 7.53
CA ILE A 60 -5.36 -5.95 6.17
C ILE A 60 -6.88 -5.76 6.10
N HIS A 61 -7.62 -6.29 7.08
CA HIS A 61 -9.07 -6.17 7.13
C HIS A 61 -9.52 -4.72 7.25
N GLU A 62 -8.96 -3.95 8.19
CA GLU A 62 -9.31 -2.53 8.37
C GLU A 62 -8.92 -1.69 7.14
N MET A 63 -7.84 -2.06 6.43
CA MET A 63 -7.43 -1.39 5.19
C MET A 63 -8.34 -1.71 4.00
N ALA A 64 -8.86 -2.94 3.90
CA ALA A 64 -9.80 -3.34 2.86
C ALA A 64 -11.22 -2.80 3.13
N PHE A 65 -11.61 -2.75 4.41
CA PHE A 65 -12.91 -2.29 4.88
C PHE A 65 -12.71 -1.15 5.88
N PRO A 66 -12.64 0.11 5.41
CA PRO A 66 -12.31 1.24 6.27
C PRO A 66 -13.32 1.40 7.39
N GLY A 67 -12.86 1.17 8.62
CA GLY A 67 -13.62 1.32 9.85
C GLY A 67 -13.24 2.58 10.63
N LYS A 68 -13.48 2.56 11.95
CA LYS A 68 -13.23 3.70 12.85
C LYS A 68 -11.74 3.94 13.10
N HIS A 69 -10.89 2.93 12.92
CA HIS A 69 -9.47 2.99 13.26
C HIS A 69 -8.57 3.09 12.02
N PHE A 70 -9.17 3.10 10.83
CA PHE A 70 -8.47 3.21 9.54
C PHE A 70 -7.41 4.33 9.52
N GLN A 71 -7.75 5.54 9.95
CA GLN A 71 -6.82 6.67 9.90
C GLN A 71 -5.60 6.47 10.81
N THR A 72 -5.80 5.88 11.99
CA THR A 72 -4.71 5.59 12.93
C THR A 72 -3.75 4.56 12.35
N ILE A 73 -4.30 3.47 11.79
CA ILE A 73 -3.49 2.41 11.16
C ILE A 73 -2.78 2.97 9.91
N PHE A 74 -3.46 3.80 9.12
CA PHE A 74 -2.89 4.41 7.92
C PHE A 74 -1.70 5.32 8.26
N CYS A 75 -1.80 6.12 9.32
CA CYS A 75 -0.68 6.95 9.80
C CYS A 75 0.46 6.13 10.41
N PHE A 76 0.18 4.92 10.91
CA PHE A 76 1.20 4.02 11.46
C PHE A 76 2.03 3.35 10.36
N LEU A 77 1.41 3.06 9.21
CA LEU A 77 2.07 2.51 8.03
C LEU A 77 2.96 3.55 7.35
N CYS A 78 4.15 3.11 6.94
CA CYS A 78 5.00 3.88 6.04
C CYS A 78 4.46 3.84 4.61
N PRO A 79 4.71 4.89 3.80
CA PRO A 79 4.44 4.85 2.37
C PRO A 79 5.17 3.67 1.70
N PHE A 80 4.43 2.88 0.92
CA PHE A 80 4.99 1.75 0.19
C PHE A 80 5.94 2.23 -0.91
N ARG A 81 7.19 1.78 -0.86
CA ARG A 81 8.13 1.98 -1.97
C ARG A 81 7.87 0.92 -3.03
N LEU A 82 7.26 1.32 -4.14
CA LEU A 82 7.05 0.45 -5.30
C LEU A 82 8.30 0.42 -6.19
N SER A 83 8.61 -0.75 -6.73
CA SER A 83 9.77 -0.97 -7.61
C SER A 83 9.26 -1.54 -8.92
N VAL A 84 9.77 -1.04 -10.04
CA VAL A 84 9.46 -1.66 -11.33
C VAL A 84 10.20 -3.00 -11.39
N ALA A 85 9.49 -4.10 -11.70
CA ALA A 85 10.08 -5.43 -11.76
C ALA A 85 11.34 -5.45 -12.66
N GLN A 86 12.45 -6.01 -12.16
CA GLN A 86 13.79 -5.85 -12.75
C GLN A 86 13.91 -6.32 -14.22
N HIS A 87 13.01 -7.19 -14.69
CA HIS A 87 12.97 -7.64 -16.09
C HIS A 87 12.58 -6.52 -17.09
N THR A 88 11.98 -5.42 -16.64
CA THR A 88 11.60 -4.26 -17.47
C THR A 88 12.61 -3.11 -17.44
N THR A 89 13.68 -3.21 -16.63
CA THR A 89 14.65 -2.11 -16.43
C THR A 89 15.35 -1.68 -17.73
N LYS A 90 15.45 -2.57 -18.73
CA LYS A 90 15.98 -2.24 -20.07
C LYS A 90 15.09 -1.26 -20.84
N ASN A 91 13.78 -1.21 -20.54
CA ASN A 91 12.77 -0.37 -21.19
C ASN A 91 12.01 0.47 -20.16
N ARG A 92 12.70 1.17 -19.25
CA ARG A 92 12.04 2.07 -18.28
C ARG A 92 11.12 3.11 -18.96
N ALA A 93 11.53 3.62 -20.12
CA ALA A 93 10.73 4.51 -20.96
C ALA A 93 9.52 3.80 -21.62
N GLY A 94 9.66 2.53 -21.97
CA GLY A 94 8.56 1.71 -22.50
C GLY A 94 7.52 1.40 -21.41
N PHE A 95 7.98 1.04 -20.20
CA PHE A 95 7.11 0.83 -19.05
C PHE A 95 6.32 2.10 -18.68
N LEU A 96 6.96 3.27 -18.67
CA LEU A 96 6.28 4.56 -18.48
C LEU A 96 5.25 4.86 -19.58
N LYS A 97 5.45 4.35 -20.80
CA LYS A 97 4.52 4.47 -21.91
C LYS A 97 3.34 3.48 -21.80
N GLU A 98 3.59 2.28 -21.27
CA GLU A 98 2.57 1.27 -20.93
C GLU A 98 1.76 1.63 -19.68
N MET A 99 2.36 2.39 -18.75
CA MET A 99 1.74 2.93 -17.53
C MET A 99 0.61 3.93 -17.84
N GLY A 100 0.34 4.21 -19.11
CA GLY A 100 -0.85 4.94 -19.55
C GLY A 100 -0.89 6.38 -19.06
N SER A 101 -2.08 6.97 -19.11
CA SER A 101 -2.28 8.34 -18.62
C SER A 101 -2.48 8.34 -17.10
N PRO A 102 -1.85 9.26 -16.38
CA PRO A 102 -2.11 9.46 -14.96
C PRO A 102 -3.58 9.89 -14.76
N GLY A 103 -4.17 9.51 -13.62
CA GLY A 103 -5.58 9.76 -13.32
C GLY A 103 -6.33 8.57 -12.72
N TYR A 104 -7.65 8.55 -12.90
CA TYR A 104 -8.53 7.55 -12.31
C TYR A 104 -8.57 6.25 -13.12
N TRP A 105 -8.22 5.13 -12.49
CA TRP A 105 -8.12 3.81 -13.11
C TRP A 105 -9.17 2.80 -12.62
N GLY A 106 -10.04 3.19 -11.67
CA GLY A 106 -11.05 2.30 -11.11
C GLY A 106 -10.45 0.99 -10.60
N GLU A 107 -10.96 -0.15 -11.06
CA GLU A 107 -10.51 -1.48 -10.66
C GLU A 107 -9.25 -1.96 -11.40
N CYS A 108 -8.91 -1.36 -12.55
CA CYS A 108 -7.74 -1.74 -13.36
C CYS A 108 -6.41 -1.50 -12.64
N ILE A 109 -6.40 -0.66 -11.59
CA ILE A 109 -5.24 -0.42 -10.74
C ILE A 109 -4.70 -1.70 -10.09
N ASN A 110 -5.54 -2.71 -9.89
CA ASN A 110 -5.16 -3.98 -9.28
C ASN A 110 -4.17 -4.77 -10.12
N GLN A 111 -4.36 -4.79 -11.44
CA GLN A 111 -3.43 -5.44 -12.37
C GLN A 111 -2.06 -4.72 -12.34
N PHE A 112 -2.09 -3.41 -12.22
CA PHE A 112 -0.90 -2.58 -12.14
C PHE A 112 -0.12 -2.79 -10.84
N ILE A 113 -0.80 -2.86 -9.69
CA ILE A 113 -0.20 -3.19 -8.40
C ILE A 113 0.50 -4.55 -8.45
N CYS A 114 -0.12 -5.56 -9.07
CA CYS A 114 0.49 -6.88 -9.24
C CYS A 114 1.77 -6.86 -10.08
N GLN A 115 1.89 -5.97 -11.07
CA GLN A 115 3.10 -5.84 -11.89
C GLN A 115 4.24 -5.11 -11.16
N LEU A 116 3.90 -4.24 -10.22
CA LEU A 116 4.85 -3.47 -9.41
C LEU A 116 5.30 -4.18 -8.13
N ASN A 117 4.65 -5.29 -7.78
CA ASN A 117 4.93 -6.01 -6.53
C ASN A 117 6.10 -6.98 -6.66
#